data_AF-A0A7W4CMI8-F1
#
_entry.id   AF-A0A7W4CMI8-F1
#
_cell.length_a   1.000
_cell.length_b   1.000
_cell.length_c   1.000
_cell.angle_alpha   90.00
_cell.angle_beta   90.00
_cell.angle_gamma   90.00
#
_symmetry.space_group_name_H-M   'P 1'
#
loop_
_entity.id
_entity.type
_entity.pdbx_description
1 polymer ?
#
loop_
_entity_poly.entity_id
_entity_poly.type
_entity_poly.pdbx_seq_one_letter_code
_entity_poly.pdbx_strand_id
1 'polypeptide(L)' 'IARRTVDSSERLGCHRWVVERTLAWLNRFRRLTIRYERRADIHEAFVILGCALICLNQIRRFC' A
#
# COMPACT_ATOMS: atom_id res chain seq x y z
N ILE A 1 -3.26 15.58 -8.28
CA ILE A 1 -2.56 15.18 -7.04
C ILE A 1 -2.81 16.27 -6.00
N ALA A 2 -3.37 15.92 -4.84
CA ALA A 2 -3.68 16.89 -3.78
C ALA A 2 -2.41 17.47 -3.16
N ARG A 3 -2.37 18.79 -2.94
CA ARG A 3 -1.20 19.53 -2.43
C ARG A 3 -1.42 19.95 -0.98
N ARG A 4 -0.54 19.46 -0.10
CA ARG A 4 -0.49 19.91 1.30
C ARG A 4 -0.35 21.43 1.33
N THR A 5 -1.06 22.11 2.23
CA THR A 5 -1.11 23.59 2.39
C THR A 5 -1.91 24.36 1.33
N VAL A 6 -2.28 23.76 0.20
CA VAL A 6 -3.08 24.42 -0.86
C VAL A 6 -4.51 23.89 -0.91
N ASP A 7 -4.68 22.57 -0.77
CA ASP A 7 -5.99 21.92 -0.75
C ASP A 7 -6.54 21.80 0.67
N SER A 8 -7.87 21.79 0.81
CA SER A 8 -8.55 21.57 2.08
C SER A 8 -8.23 20.18 2.67
N SER A 9 -8.30 20.06 4.00
CA SER A 9 -8.01 18.81 4.72
C SER A 9 -8.89 17.64 4.24
N GLU A 10 -10.16 17.91 3.92
CA GLU A 10 -11.08 16.91 3.39
C GLU A 10 -10.66 16.42 2.00
N ARG A 11 -10.31 17.33 1.09
CA ARG A 11 -9.80 16.96 -0.24
C ARG A 11 -8.49 16.17 -0.17
N LEU A 12 -7.63 16.51 0.79
CA LEU A 12 -6.40 15.77 1.08
C LEU A 12 -6.71 14.36 1.60
N GLY A 13 -7.68 14.22 2.51
CA GLY A 13 -8.12 12.94 3.07
C GLY A 13 -8.64 11.98 2.00
N CYS A 14 -9.48 12.45 1.07
CA CYS A 14 -9.99 11.62 -0.03
C CYS A 14 -8.87 11.05 -0.92
N HIS A 15 -7.84 11.85 -1.23
CA HIS A 15 -6.71 11.39 -2.05
C HIS A 15 -5.74 10.49 -1.25
N ARG A 16 -5.49 10.80 0.03
CA ARG A 16 -4.62 10.01 0.90
C ARG A 16 -5.19 8.64 1.23
N TRP A 17 -6.51 8.55 1.41
CA TRP A 17 -7.18 7.32 1.81
C TRP A 17 -6.86 6.14 0.89
N VAL A 18 -6.76 6.37 -0.42
CA VAL A 18 -6.44 5.30 -1.37
C VAL A 18 -5.05 4.71 -1.09
N VAL A 19 -4.06 5.56 -0.84
CA VAL A 19 -2.68 5.15 -0.54
C VAL A 19 -2.60 4.52 0.84
N GLU A 20 -3.19 5.15 1.84
CA GLU A 20 -3.20 4.67 3.23
C GLU A 20 -3.88 3.30 3.35
N ARG A 21 -4.96 3.07 2.61
CA ARG A 21 -5.64 1.78 2.53
C ARG A 21 -4.71 0.69 1.95
N THR A 22 -3.99 0.99 0.87
CA THR A 22 -3.06 0.03 0.28
C THR A 22 -1.90 -0.28 1.22
N LEU A 23 -1.35 0.74 1.90
CA LEU A 23 -0.32 0.56 2.93
C LEU A 23 -0.85 -0.28 4.11
N ALA A 24 -2.11 -0.09 4.52
CA ALA A 24 -2.74 -0.91 5.55
C ALA A 24 -2.86 -2.39 5.14
N TRP A 25 -3.09 -2.69 3.86
CA TRP A 25 -3.07 -4.06 3.35
C TRP A 25 -1.66 -4.66 3.35
N LEU A 26 -0.66 -3.89 2.92
CA LEU A 26 0.74 -4.33 2.95
C LEU A 26 1.21 -4.62 4.39
N ASN A 27 0.78 -3.81 5.36
CA ASN A 27 1.05 -4.01 6.78
C ASN A 27 0.39 -5.26 7.39
N ARG A 28 -0.50 -5.96 6.68
CA ARG A 28 -0.98 -7.29 7.12
C ARG A 28 0.02 -8.40 6.83
N PHE A 29 0.96 -8.19 5.91
CA PHE A 29 2.03 -9.15 5.65
C PHE A 29 3.15 -8.93 6.66
N ARG A 30 3.26 -9.82 7.65
CA ARG A 30 4.24 -9.72 8.75
C ARG A 30 5.67 -9.38 8.29
N ARG A 31 6.11 -9.95 7.16
CA ARG A 31 7.45 -9.72 6.57
C ARG A 31 7.66 -8.32 5.97
N LEU A 32 6.58 -7.61 5.68
CA LEU A 32 6.59 -6.24 5.17
C LEU A 32 6.35 -5.22 6.29
N THR A 33 5.55 -5.57 7.30
CA THR A 33 5.30 -4.71 8.48
C THR A 33 6.57 -4.46 9.27
N ILE A 34 7.35 -5.51 9.49
CA ILE A 34 8.66 -5.45 10.15
C ILE A 34 9.68 -5.85 9.10
N ARG A 35 10.71 -5.03 8.91
CA ARG A 35 11.77 -5.33 7.96
C ARG A 35 12.67 -6.42 8.50
N TYR A 36 12.31 -7.67 8.22
CA TYR A 36 13.12 -8.85 8.58
C TYR A 36 14.31 -9.03 7.62
N GLU A 37 14.15 -8.65 6.36
CA GLU A 37 15.16 -8.88 5.32
C GLU A 37 16.27 -7.84 5.39
N ARG A 38 17.52 -8.31 5.55
CA ARG A 38 18.71 -7.44 5.58
C ARG A 38 19.01 -6.83 4.21
N ARG A 39 18.72 -7.57 3.13
CA ARG A 39 18.95 -7.11 1.76
C ARG A 39 17.70 -6.42 1.19
N ALA A 40 17.93 -5.33 0.46
CA ALA A 40 16.85 -4.52 -0.10
C ALA A 40 16.13 -5.19 -1.29
N ASP A 41 16.86 -5.95 -2.10
CA ASP A 41 16.34 -6.71 -3.25
C ASP A 41 15.31 -7.77 -2.84
N ILE A 42 15.58 -8.50 -1.76
CA ILE A 42 14.64 -9.49 -1.23
C ILE A 42 13.40 -8.79 -0.67
N HIS A 43 13.57 -7.67 0.03
CA HIS A 43 12.45 -6.89 0.54
C HIS A 43 11.57 -6.35 -0.60
N GLU A 44 12.19 -5.83 -1.66
CA GLU A 44 11.50 -5.34 -2.86
C GLU A 44 10.71 -6.46 -3.54
N ALA A 45 11.29 -7.65 -3.69
CA ALA A 45 10.57 -8.81 -4.23
C ALA A 45 9.33 -9.17 -3.40
N PHE A 46 9.41 -9.11 -2.06
CA PHE A 46 8.25 -9.34 -1.20
C PHE A 46 7.19 -8.24 -1.33
N VAL A 47 7.59 -6.98 -1.51
CA VAL A 47 6.65 -5.87 -1.74
C VAL A 47 5.90 -6.10 -3.05
N ILE A 48 6.62 -6.44 -4.13
CA ILE A 48 6.02 -6.74 -5.43
C ILE A 48 5.04 -7.90 -5.32
N LEU A 49 5.44 -8.98 -4.64
CA LEU A 49 4.56 -10.13 -4.39
C LEU A 49 3.30 -9.74 -3.59
N GLY A 50 3.47 -8.94 -2.52
CA GLY A 50 2.35 -8.45 -1.72
C GLY A 50 1.36 -7.62 -2.55
N CYS A 51 1.86 -6.74 -3.41
CA CYS A 51 1.05 -5.98 -4.35
C CYS A 51 0.30 -6.89 -5.34
N ALA A 52 0.95 -7.90 -5.91
CA ALA A 52 0.32 -8.85 -6.82
C ALA A 52 -0.84 -9.61 -6.16
N LEU A 53 -0.66 -10.06 -4.91
CA LEU A 53 -1.72 -10.72 -4.13
C LEU A 53 -2.90 -9.79 -3.82
N ILE A 54 -2.62 -8.52 -3.48
CA ILE A 54 -3.66 -7.51 -3.29
C ILE A 54 -4.46 -7.33 -4.58
N CYS A 55 -3.79 -7.15 -5.72
CA CYS A 55 -4.44 -7.02 -7.02
C CYS A 55 -5.31 -8.24 -7.35
N LEU A 56 -4.79 -9.46 -7.16
CA LEU A 56 -5.54 -10.68 -7.38
C LEU A 56 -6.81 -10.75 -6.50
N ASN A 57 -6.70 -10.41 -5.22
CA ASN A 57 -7.84 -10.39 -4.32
C ASN A 57 -8.89 -9.33 -4.69
N GLN A 58 -8.46 -8.18 -5.21
CA GLN A 58 -9.40 -7.18 -5.73
C GLN A 58 -10.11 -7.68 -6.99
N ILE A 59 -9.37 -8.26 -7.95
CA ILE A 59 -9.96 -8.85 -9.16
C ILE A 59 -11.02 -9.88 -8.79
N ARG A 60 -10.69 -10.81 -7.88
CA ARG A 60 -11.62 -11.84 -7.37
C ARG A 60 -12.83 -11.30 -6.59
N ARG A 61 -12.79 -10.02 -6.18
CA ARG A 61 -13.92 -9.36 -5.52
C ARG A 61 -14.86 -8.71 -6.53
N PHE A 62 -14.33 -8.29 -7.68
CA PHE A 62 -15.09 -7.60 -8.73
C PHE A 62 -15.62 -8.53 -9.82
N CYS A 63 -14.95 -9.65 -10.07
CA CYS A 63 -15.44 -10.76 -10.88
C CYS A 63 -16.22 -11.75 -10.00
#